data_AF-A0ABD3XD62-F1
#
_entry.id   AF-A0ABD3XD62-F1
#
_cell.length_a   1.000
_cell.length_b   1.000
_cell.length_c   1.000
_cell.angle_alpha   90.00
_cell.angle_beta   90.00
_cell.angle_gamma   90.00
#
_symmetry.space_group_name_H-M   'P 1'
#
loop_
_entity.id
_entity.type
_entity.pdbx_description
1 polymer ?
#
loop_
_entity_poly.entity_id
_entity_poly.type
_entity_poly.pdbx_seq_one_letter_code
_entity_poly.pdbx_strand_id
1 'polypeptide(L)'
;MKEKGFIMTCINSMSHLGQVFFNVICDRNKSECDWCFYADVHANDLDDYMTKIKQNGFLISLLESYFFCNQILHVLVAKTGDPISQRVFYTENLVLHEKIKEVYFSEGYILRSQSVVETQSTIAVSSIYDLRKNAVPKIISWLNISVENFLYELNRQAKENHGLIYVKFYTGKDVPKVSAVWCSDDNSVILQRHDVSRYCFLYEMTESMKKNVIVKFLSSYIDDGIVYFAAVWEKPKDSKRDED
;
A
#
# COMPACT_ATOMS: atom_id res chain seq x y z
N MET A 1 -18.47 -0.22 10.20
CA MET A 1 -18.02 0.09 8.82
C MET A 1 -18.70 -0.81 7.80
N LYS A 2 -18.51 -2.14 7.87
CA LYS A 2 -19.17 -3.11 6.99
C LYS A 2 -20.71 -2.96 6.97
N GLU A 3 -21.34 -2.94 8.14
CA GLU A 3 -22.81 -2.75 8.29
C GLU A 3 -23.32 -1.42 7.72
N LYS A 4 -22.45 -0.41 7.63
CA LYS A 4 -22.79 0.90 7.05
C LYS A 4 -22.52 0.95 5.54
N GLY A 5 -22.22 -0.19 4.91
CA GLY A 5 -21.95 -0.30 3.48
C GLY A 5 -20.59 0.24 3.05
N PHE A 6 -19.60 0.27 3.95
CA PHE A 6 -18.23 0.70 3.61
C PHE A 6 -17.26 -0.47 3.53
N ILE A 7 -16.22 -0.30 2.72
CA ILE A 7 -15.09 -1.22 2.58
C ILE A 7 -13.78 -0.46 2.70
N MET A 8 -12.77 -1.07 3.32
CA MET A 8 -11.42 -0.49 3.40
C MET A 8 -10.75 -0.56 2.02
N THR A 9 -10.09 0.53 1.64
CA THR A 9 -9.38 0.70 0.37
C THR A 9 -7.92 1.09 0.55
N CYS A 10 -7.55 1.61 1.72
CA CYS A 10 -6.16 1.83 2.12
C CYS A 10 -6.04 1.59 3.62
N ILE A 11 -4.92 1.00 4.03
CA ILE A 11 -4.50 0.90 5.42
C ILE A 11 -2.98 1.09 5.48
N ASN A 12 -2.52 1.93 6.39
CA ASN A 12 -1.12 2.14 6.67
C ASN A 12 -0.93 2.27 8.18
N SER A 13 0.14 1.68 8.68
CA SER A 13 0.47 1.64 10.10
C SER A 13 1.64 2.55 10.42
N MET A 14 1.65 3.08 11.64
CA MET A 14 2.78 3.80 12.22
C MET A 14 2.91 3.44 13.69
N SER A 15 4.09 3.00 14.10
CA SER A 15 4.42 2.79 15.51
C SER A 15 5.07 4.05 16.08
N HIS A 16 4.52 4.58 17.17
CA HIS A 16 5.04 5.77 17.85
C HIS A 16 4.75 5.70 19.35
N LEU A 17 5.74 6.00 20.19
CA LEU A 17 5.62 6.04 21.66
C LEU A 17 4.97 4.79 22.28
N GLY A 18 5.36 3.60 21.78
CA GLY A 18 4.83 2.33 22.30
C GLY A 18 3.37 2.05 21.92
N GLN A 19 2.84 2.75 20.91
CA GLN A 19 1.49 2.54 20.36
C GLN A 19 1.57 2.35 18.85
N VAL A 20 0.55 1.67 18.29
CA VAL A 20 0.38 1.53 16.84
C VAL A 20 -0.85 2.32 16.42
N PHE A 21 -0.67 3.17 15.42
CA PHE A 21 -1.73 3.95 14.80
C PHE A 21 -1.98 3.43 13.39
N PHE A 22 -3.24 3.47 12.96
CA PHE A 22 -3.63 3.09 11.62
C PHE A 22 -4.31 4.25 10.90
N ASN A 23 -3.75 4.62 9.76
CA ASN A 23 -4.42 5.47 8.78
C ASN A 23 -5.27 4.57 7.89
N VAL A 24 -6.56 4.85 7.80
CA VAL A 24 -7.51 4.02 7.05
C VAL A 24 -8.34 4.89 6.11
N ILE A 25 -8.42 4.47 4.86
CA ILE A 25 -9.36 5.03 3.89
C ILE A 25 -10.44 3.98 3.62
N CYS A 26 -11.68 4.44 3.63
CA CYS A 26 -12.84 3.61 3.31
C CYS A 26 -13.67 4.26 2.22
N ASP A 27 -14.20 3.44 1.31
CA ASP A 27 -15.15 3.86 0.28
C ASP A 27 -16.47 3.11 0.47
N ARG A 28 -17.56 3.63 -0.12
CA ARG A 28 -18.81 2.89 -0.22
C ARG A 28 -18.56 1.62 -1.02
N ASN A 29 -19.07 0.50 -0.51
CA ASN A 29 -19.01 -0.79 -1.18
C ASN A 29 -20.01 -0.81 -2.34
N LYS A 30 -19.61 -0.25 -3.49
CA LYS A 30 -20.42 -0.22 -4.70
C LYS A 30 -20.55 -1.59 -5.37
N SER A 31 -19.63 -2.51 -5.08
CA SER A 31 -19.56 -3.83 -5.67
C SER A 31 -20.35 -4.90 -4.92
N GLU A 32 -20.99 -4.56 -3.79
CA GLU A 32 -21.65 -5.50 -2.88
C GLU A 32 -20.79 -6.73 -2.52
N CYS A 33 -19.46 -6.59 -2.58
CA CYS A 33 -18.57 -7.71 -2.34
C CYS A 33 -18.43 -7.97 -0.84
N ASP A 34 -18.42 -9.24 -0.47
CA ASP A 34 -18.17 -9.63 0.90
C ASP A 34 -16.70 -9.42 1.26
N TRP A 35 -16.47 -9.03 2.51
CA TRP A 35 -15.12 -8.76 3.01
C TRP A 35 -14.95 -9.07 4.48
N CYS A 36 -13.71 -9.40 4.85
CA CYS A 36 -13.26 -9.75 6.19
C CYS A 36 -12.03 -8.92 6.57
N PHE A 37 -11.85 -8.70 7.87
CA PHE A 37 -10.72 -7.98 8.46
C PHE A 37 -10.03 -8.90 9.47
N TYR A 38 -8.71 -8.97 9.38
CA TYR A 38 -7.87 -9.72 10.32
C TYR A 38 -6.79 -8.77 10.83
N ALA A 39 -6.60 -8.70 12.14
CA ALA A 39 -5.56 -7.89 12.78
C ALA A 39 -4.69 -8.77 13.66
N ASP A 40 -3.52 -8.24 14.04
CA ASP A 40 -2.56 -8.91 14.92
C ASP A 40 -2.15 -10.32 14.44
N VAL A 41 -2.12 -10.52 13.12
CA VAL A 41 -1.65 -11.78 12.52
C VAL A 41 -0.14 -11.82 12.61
N HIS A 42 0.43 -12.74 13.39
CA HIS A 42 1.86 -12.88 13.49
C HIS A 42 2.47 -13.31 12.16
N ALA A 43 3.68 -12.84 11.87
CA ALA A 43 4.43 -13.21 10.67
C ALA A 43 4.56 -14.74 10.48
N ASN A 44 4.75 -15.50 11.56
CA ASN A 44 4.85 -16.96 11.54
C ASN A 44 3.52 -17.66 11.23
N ASP A 45 2.39 -16.99 11.46
CA ASP A 45 1.05 -17.54 11.25
C ASP A 45 0.45 -17.10 9.90
N LEU A 46 1.16 -16.25 9.14
CA LEU A 46 0.62 -15.63 7.94
C LEU A 46 0.18 -16.69 6.92
N ASP A 47 0.98 -17.73 6.68
CA ASP A 47 0.67 -18.80 5.72
C ASP A 47 -0.60 -19.60 6.10
N ASP A 48 -0.80 -19.82 7.40
CA ASP A 48 -2.01 -20.50 7.93
C ASP A 48 -3.26 -19.63 7.73
N TYR A 49 -3.14 -18.32 8.01
CA TYR A 49 -4.22 -17.36 7.74
C TYR A 49 -4.52 -17.28 6.24
N MET A 50 -3.50 -17.23 5.40
CA MET A 50 -3.65 -17.23 3.94
C MET A 50 -4.39 -18.47 3.46
N THR A 51 -4.04 -19.64 3.99
CA THR A 51 -4.72 -20.90 3.66
C THR A 51 -6.21 -20.85 4.04
N LYS A 52 -6.52 -20.42 5.27
CA LYS A 52 -7.92 -20.27 5.74
C LYS A 52 -8.71 -19.27 4.90
N ILE A 53 -8.12 -18.13 4.56
CA ILE A 53 -8.76 -17.09 3.75
C ILE A 53 -9.10 -17.63 2.36
N LYS A 54 -8.14 -18.31 1.72
CA LYS A 54 -8.32 -18.92 0.39
C LYS A 54 -9.39 -20.02 0.40
N GLN A 55 -9.42 -20.88 1.41
CA GLN A 55 -10.44 -21.94 1.57
C GLN A 55 -11.86 -21.38 1.67
N ASN A 56 -12.01 -20.16 2.19
CA ASN A 56 -13.30 -19.49 2.30
C ASN A 56 -13.67 -18.67 1.04
N GLY A 57 -12.92 -18.79 -0.06
CA GLY A 57 -13.23 -18.08 -1.32
C GLY A 57 -12.87 -16.59 -1.30
N PHE A 58 -11.92 -16.19 -0.44
CA PHE A 58 -11.43 -14.83 -0.36
C PHE A 58 -9.99 -14.71 -0.89
N LEU A 59 -9.64 -13.51 -1.35
CA LEU A 59 -8.28 -13.08 -1.63
C LEU A 59 -7.95 -11.84 -0.79
N ILE A 60 -6.66 -11.57 -0.57
CA ILE A 60 -6.20 -10.41 0.18
C ILE A 60 -6.23 -9.18 -0.71
N SER A 61 -7.02 -8.20 -0.30
CA SER A 61 -7.14 -6.90 -0.95
C SER A 61 -6.23 -5.84 -0.33
N LEU A 62 -5.87 -5.95 0.95
CA LEU A 62 -4.90 -5.08 1.62
C LEU A 62 -4.07 -5.92 2.59
N LEU A 63 -2.76 -5.67 2.62
CA LEU A 63 -1.80 -6.26 3.53
C LEU A 63 -0.91 -5.14 4.03
N GLU A 64 -0.96 -4.90 5.33
CA GLU A 64 -0.11 -3.93 6.00
C GLU A 64 0.64 -4.59 7.13
N SER A 65 1.94 -4.37 7.18
CA SER A 65 2.84 -4.94 8.18
C SER A 65 3.33 -3.86 9.12
N TYR A 66 3.44 -4.18 10.39
CA TYR A 66 3.88 -3.27 11.45
C TYR A 66 4.72 -4.01 12.48
N PHE A 67 5.54 -3.25 13.22
CA PHE A 67 6.33 -3.76 14.33
C PHE A 67 5.75 -3.28 15.65
N PHE A 68 5.41 -4.21 16.53
CA PHE A 68 4.86 -3.93 17.85
C PHE A 68 5.26 -5.03 18.84
N CYS A 69 5.56 -4.67 20.09
CA CYS A 69 5.97 -5.61 21.14
C CYS A 69 7.05 -6.61 20.71
N ASN A 70 8.06 -6.12 19.98
CA ASN A 70 9.17 -6.92 19.45
C ASN A 70 8.76 -8.03 18.46
N GLN A 71 7.63 -7.83 17.77
CA GLN A 71 7.07 -8.76 16.81
C GLN A 71 6.64 -8.03 15.55
N ILE A 72 6.74 -8.73 14.42
CA ILE A 72 6.15 -8.29 13.16
C ILE A 72 4.75 -8.88 13.07
N LEU A 73 3.78 -8.00 12.90
CA LEU A 73 2.36 -8.31 12.83
C LEU A 73 1.80 -7.79 11.51
N HIS A 74 0.68 -8.36 11.09
CA HIS A 74 -0.03 -7.99 9.88
C HIS A 74 -1.48 -7.64 10.16
N VAL A 75 -1.96 -6.63 9.43
CA VAL A 75 -3.38 -6.38 9.22
C VAL A 75 -3.73 -6.75 7.78
N LEU A 76 -4.80 -7.53 7.63
CA LEU A 76 -5.29 -8.05 6.36
C LEU A 76 -6.73 -7.60 6.13
N VAL A 77 -7.03 -7.18 4.90
CA VAL A 77 -8.40 -7.04 4.42
C VAL A 77 -8.60 -8.01 3.29
N ALA A 78 -9.49 -8.99 3.47
CA ALA A 78 -9.81 -9.98 2.46
C ALA A 78 -11.16 -9.67 1.80
N LYS A 79 -11.29 -9.93 0.50
CA LYS A 79 -12.52 -9.73 -0.30
C LYS A 79 -12.82 -10.98 -1.11
N THR A 80 -14.09 -11.25 -1.39
CA THR A 80 -14.49 -12.37 -2.26
C THR A 80 -13.76 -12.28 -3.61
N GLY A 81 -13.22 -13.39 -4.10
CA GLY A 81 -12.48 -13.43 -5.36
C GLY A 81 -11.93 -14.82 -5.69
N ASP A 82 -11.15 -14.93 -6.77
CA ASP A 82 -10.48 -16.19 -7.15
C ASP A 82 -9.14 -16.33 -6.39
N PRO A 83 -9.05 -17.18 -5.34
CA PRO A 83 -7.85 -17.30 -4.51
C PRO A 83 -6.66 -17.91 -5.24
N ILE A 84 -6.88 -18.63 -6.34
CA ILE A 84 -5.81 -19.24 -7.15
C ILE A 84 -5.04 -18.15 -7.90
N SER A 85 -5.70 -17.03 -8.19
CA SER A 85 -5.12 -15.89 -8.89
C SER A 85 -4.17 -15.04 -8.04
N GLN A 86 -3.87 -15.43 -6.79
CA GLN A 86 -3.06 -14.60 -5.89
C GLN A 86 -2.00 -15.38 -5.10
N ARG A 87 -0.82 -14.77 -4.98
CA ARG A 87 0.23 -15.14 -4.05
C ARG A 87 0.47 -14.02 -3.05
N VAL A 88 0.68 -14.41 -1.79
CA VAL A 88 1.12 -13.52 -0.72
C VAL A 88 2.43 -14.08 -0.22
N PHE A 89 3.41 -13.21 0.02
CA PHE A 89 4.74 -13.62 0.42
C PHE A 89 5.29 -12.68 1.50
N TYR A 90 5.91 -13.26 2.51
CA TYR A 90 6.58 -12.55 3.60
C TYR A 90 8.04 -12.99 3.69
N THR A 91 8.95 -12.05 3.91
CA THR A 91 10.33 -12.38 4.25
C THR A 91 11.05 -11.24 4.97
N GLU A 92 12.01 -11.60 5.82
CA GLU A 92 13.01 -10.70 6.42
C GLU A 92 14.33 -10.70 5.64
N ASN A 93 14.36 -11.32 4.46
CA ASN A 93 15.53 -11.42 3.61
C ASN A 93 15.28 -10.74 2.26
N LEU A 94 15.85 -9.56 2.08
CA LEU A 94 15.68 -8.77 0.85
C LEU A 94 16.22 -9.46 -0.40
N VAL A 95 17.28 -10.26 -0.27
CA VAL A 95 17.82 -11.04 -1.40
C VAL A 95 16.83 -12.13 -1.82
N LEU A 96 16.18 -12.77 -0.85
CA LEU A 96 15.12 -13.74 -1.13
C LEU A 96 13.90 -13.05 -1.73
N HIS A 97 13.53 -11.87 -1.24
CA HIS A 97 12.42 -11.09 -1.78
C HIS A 97 12.61 -10.79 -3.27
N GLU A 98 13.78 -10.29 -3.67
CA GLU A 98 14.08 -10.00 -5.08
C GLU A 98 14.03 -11.27 -5.95
N LYS A 99 14.60 -12.39 -5.47
CA LYS A 99 14.54 -13.68 -6.17
C LYS A 99 13.10 -14.17 -6.37
N ILE A 100 12.28 -14.11 -5.32
CA ILE A 100 10.87 -14.54 -5.41
C ILE A 100 10.07 -13.63 -6.33
N LYS A 101 10.35 -12.32 -6.32
CA LYS A 101 9.74 -11.36 -7.25
C LYS A 101 10.04 -11.72 -8.70
N GLU A 102 11.28 -12.03 -9.04
CA GLU A 102 11.67 -12.47 -10.39
C GLU A 102 10.95 -13.76 -10.81
N VAL A 103 10.92 -14.77 -9.94
CA VAL A 103 10.21 -16.04 -10.18
C VAL A 103 8.73 -15.78 -10.45
N TYR A 104 8.06 -15.00 -9.60
CA TYR A 104 6.63 -14.71 -9.77
C TYR A 104 6.34 -13.92 -11.03
N PHE A 105 7.21 -12.97 -11.42
CA PHE A 105 7.09 -12.26 -12.70
C PHE A 105 7.20 -13.21 -13.89
N SER A 106 8.16 -14.16 -13.86
CA SER A 106 8.29 -15.19 -14.90
C SER A 106 7.07 -16.12 -15.00
N GLU A 107 6.31 -16.27 -13.92
CA GLU A 107 5.09 -17.09 -13.86
C GLU A 107 3.83 -16.30 -14.21
N GLY A 108 3.97 -15.04 -14.63
CA GLY A 108 2.87 -14.17 -15.05
C GLY A 108 2.15 -13.45 -13.91
N TYR A 109 2.71 -13.45 -12.70
CA TYR A 109 2.20 -12.63 -11.61
C TYR A 109 2.75 -11.21 -11.69
N ILE A 110 1.97 -10.24 -11.22
CA ILE A 110 2.40 -8.86 -11.03
C ILE A 110 2.39 -8.49 -9.55
N LEU A 111 3.33 -7.67 -9.13
CA LEU A 111 3.37 -7.13 -7.76
C LEU A 111 2.31 -6.04 -7.62
N ARG A 112 1.38 -6.20 -6.66
CA ARG A 112 0.34 -5.22 -6.37
C ARG A 112 0.71 -4.31 -5.19
N SER A 113 1.31 -4.87 -4.15
CA SER A 113 1.72 -4.12 -2.96
C SER A 113 2.92 -4.77 -2.29
N GLN A 114 3.69 -3.98 -1.55
CA GLN A 114 4.85 -4.41 -0.77
C GLN A 114 4.95 -3.57 0.51
N SER A 115 4.36 -4.06 1.60
CA SER A 115 4.46 -3.40 2.90
C SER A 115 5.81 -3.70 3.52
N VAL A 116 6.49 -2.64 3.96
CA VAL A 116 7.83 -2.69 4.54
C VAL A 116 7.77 -2.37 6.02
N VAL A 117 8.51 -3.11 6.81
CA VAL A 117 8.77 -2.84 8.22
C VAL A 117 10.27 -2.88 8.44
N GLU A 118 10.83 -1.78 8.95
CA GLU A 118 12.25 -1.73 9.33
C GLU A 118 12.36 -1.76 10.85
N THR A 119 13.08 -2.77 11.33
CA THR A 119 13.44 -2.94 12.74
C THR A 119 14.91 -2.55 12.93
N GLN A 120 15.42 -2.65 14.16
CA GLN A 120 16.84 -2.38 14.42
C GLN A 120 17.77 -3.36 13.68
N SER A 121 17.35 -4.61 13.49
CA SER A 121 18.19 -5.69 12.95
C SER A 121 17.86 -6.07 11.51
N THR A 122 16.64 -5.82 11.03
CA THR A 122 16.19 -6.32 9.73
C THR A 122 15.16 -5.42 9.06
N ILE A 123 15.01 -5.60 7.74
CA ILE A 123 13.92 -5.07 6.94
C ILE A 123 13.05 -6.25 6.49
N ALA A 124 11.81 -6.25 6.91
CA ALA A 124 10.81 -7.22 6.50
C ALA A 124 9.92 -6.65 5.40
N VAL A 125 9.55 -7.51 4.44
CA VAL A 125 8.71 -7.17 3.31
C VAL A 125 7.57 -8.17 3.22
N SER A 126 6.35 -7.65 3.06
CA SER A 126 5.14 -8.44 2.86
C SER A 126 4.44 -8.00 1.59
N SER A 127 4.27 -8.92 0.66
CA SER A 127 3.90 -8.59 -0.72
C SER A 127 2.69 -9.36 -1.18
N ILE A 128 1.86 -8.71 -1.99
CA ILE A 128 0.74 -9.31 -2.69
C ILE A 128 1.05 -9.32 -4.19
N TYR A 129 0.87 -10.48 -4.81
CA TYR A 129 1.04 -10.68 -6.23
C TYR A 129 -0.23 -11.26 -6.84
N ASP A 130 -0.70 -10.67 -7.93
CA ASP A 130 -1.90 -11.13 -8.63
C ASP A 130 -1.51 -11.67 -10.01
N LEU A 131 -2.10 -12.81 -10.40
CA LEU A 131 -1.87 -13.45 -11.67
C LEU A 131 -2.55 -12.65 -12.79
N ARG A 132 -1.79 -12.30 -13.84
CA ARG A 132 -2.34 -11.66 -15.04
C ARG A 132 -2.42 -12.68 -16.16
N LYS A 133 -3.65 -13.04 -16.54
CA LYS A 133 -3.94 -14.01 -17.62
C LYS A 133 -3.72 -13.44 -19.04
N ASN A 134 -3.61 -12.11 -19.17
CA ASN A 134 -3.40 -11.39 -20.44
C ASN A 134 -1.95 -10.87 -20.54
N ALA A 135 -1.70 -9.89 -21.41
CA ALA A 135 -0.43 -9.18 -21.45
C ALA A 135 -0.03 -8.72 -20.03
N VAL A 136 1.17 -9.12 -19.60
CA VAL A 136 1.69 -8.77 -18.28
C VAL A 136 2.20 -7.33 -18.34
N PRO A 137 1.61 -6.39 -17.58
CA PRO A 137 2.08 -5.01 -17.58
C PRO A 137 3.50 -4.92 -17.03
N LYS A 138 4.20 -3.86 -17.44
CA LYS A 138 5.49 -3.51 -16.83
C LYS A 138 5.24 -3.04 -15.40
N ILE A 139 5.91 -3.68 -14.45
CA ILE A 139 5.90 -3.32 -13.04
C ILE A 139 7.23 -2.72 -12.65
N ILE A 140 7.18 -1.58 -11.95
CA ILE A 140 8.35 -0.91 -11.36
C ILE A 140 8.10 -0.83 -9.86
N SER A 141 9.10 -1.18 -9.06
CA SER A 141 8.96 -1.26 -7.61
C SER A 141 10.21 -0.79 -6.90
N TRP A 142 10.03 -0.03 -5.82
CA TRP A 142 11.09 0.47 -4.94
C TRP A 142 10.73 0.17 -3.48
N LEU A 143 11.66 -0.33 -2.67
CA LEU A 143 11.38 -0.74 -1.29
C LEU A 143 11.82 0.28 -0.23
N ASN A 144 12.94 0.96 -0.45
CA ASN A 144 13.62 1.74 0.57
C ASN A 144 14.34 2.93 -0.08
N ILE A 145 13.56 3.87 -0.62
CA ILE A 145 14.07 5.10 -1.23
C ILE A 145 13.76 6.30 -0.33
N SER A 146 14.54 7.37 -0.44
CA SER A 146 14.24 8.63 0.25
C SER A 146 12.97 9.27 -0.34
N VAL A 147 12.40 10.23 0.40
CA VAL A 147 11.24 10.99 -0.06
C VAL A 147 11.55 11.76 -1.35
N GLU A 148 12.73 12.36 -1.48
CA GLU A 148 13.15 13.09 -2.67
C GLU A 148 13.29 12.17 -3.88
N ASN A 149 13.90 10.99 -3.69
CA ASN A 149 14.02 9.99 -4.74
C ASN A 149 12.65 9.45 -5.16
N PHE A 150 11.72 9.31 -4.23
CA PHE A 150 10.33 8.98 -4.55
C PHE A 150 9.70 10.05 -5.45
N LEU A 151 9.86 11.34 -5.16
CA LEU A 151 9.32 12.41 -6.01
C LEU A 151 9.91 12.40 -7.41
N TYR A 152 11.23 12.18 -7.51
CA TYR A 152 11.90 12.05 -8.80
C TYR A 152 11.32 10.87 -9.60
N GLU A 153 11.22 9.70 -8.98
CA GLU A 153 10.67 8.50 -9.59
C GLU A 153 9.20 8.68 -9.97
N LEU A 154 8.39 9.29 -9.11
CA LEU A 154 6.98 9.56 -9.37
C LEU A 154 6.79 10.35 -10.66
N ASN A 155 7.57 11.42 -10.83
CA ASN A 155 7.54 12.27 -12.03
C ASN A 155 8.07 11.53 -13.26
N ARG A 156 9.13 10.73 -13.11
CA ARG A 156 9.68 9.92 -14.20
C ARG A 156 8.66 8.90 -14.70
N GLN A 157 8.05 8.15 -13.78
CA GLN A 157 7.08 7.11 -14.10
C GLN A 157 5.79 7.69 -14.72
N ALA A 158 5.34 8.86 -14.27
CA ALA A 158 4.22 9.55 -14.89
C ALA A 158 4.49 9.92 -16.36
N LYS A 159 5.71 10.35 -16.71
CA LYS A 159 6.12 10.63 -18.11
C LYS A 159 6.18 9.37 -18.98
N GLU A 160 6.45 8.22 -18.38
CA GLU A 160 6.43 6.91 -19.04
C GLU A 160 5.04 6.27 -19.10
N ASN A 161 3.98 6.96 -18.66
CA ASN A 161 2.61 6.45 -18.53
C ASN A 161 2.50 5.23 -17.59
N HIS A 162 3.28 5.21 -16.50
CA HIS A 162 3.10 4.24 -15.42
C HIS A 162 2.42 4.91 -14.21
N GLY A 163 1.31 4.34 -13.77
CA GLY A 163 0.49 4.83 -12.66
C GLY A 163 0.92 4.21 -11.34
N LEU A 164 0.86 5.02 -10.27
CA LEU A 164 1.15 4.56 -8.92
C LEU A 164 -0.01 3.69 -8.39
N ILE A 165 0.30 2.42 -8.08
CA ILE A 165 -0.67 1.43 -7.60
C ILE A 165 -0.49 1.07 -6.13
N TYR A 166 0.65 1.43 -5.53
CA TYR A 166 0.90 1.28 -4.11
C TYR A 166 1.97 2.27 -3.64
N VAL A 167 1.80 2.85 -2.46
CA VAL A 167 2.85 3.60 -1.76
C VAL A 167 2.66 3.48 -0.25
N LYS A 168 3.79 3.38 0.45
CA LYS A 168 3.89 3.45 1.90
C LYS A 168 5.05 4.36 2.27
N PHE A 169 4.75 5.39 3.04
CA PHE A 169 5.76 6.16 3.76
C PHE A 169 5.93 5.53 5.14
N TYR A 170 7.18 5.42 5.59
CA TYR A 170 7.50 4.85 6.90
C TYR A 170 8.80 5.46 7.44
N THR A 171 9.01 5.34 8.74
CA THR A 171 10.29 5.71 9.38
C THR A 171 11.13 4.47 9.54
N GLY A 172 12.33 4.47 8.98
CA GLY A 172 13.32 3.42 9.18
C GLY A 172 14.61 4.00 9.71
N LYS A 173 15.05 3.56 10.90
CA LYS A 173 16.23 4.09 11.60
C LYS A 173 16.22 5.62 11.68
N ASP A 174 15.08 6.16 12.12
CA ASP A 174 14.84 7.60 12.31
C ASP A 174 14.91 8.45 11.03
N VAL A 175 14.84 7.81 9.85
CA VAL A 175 14.81 8.52 8.56
C VAL A 175 13.53 8.16 7.79
N PRO A 176 12.81 9.14 7.23
CA PRO A 176 11.68 8.91 6.34
C PRO A 176 12.08 8.16 5.07
N LYS A 177 11.34 7.11 4.75
CA LYS A 177 11.57 6.21 3.63
C LYS A 177 10.26 5.89 2.93
N VAL A 178 10.37 5.48 1.67
CA VAL A 178 9.23 5.16 0.82
C VAL A 178 9.40 3.80 0.18
N SER A 179 8.33 3.01 0.24
CA SER A 179 8.12 1.85 -0.63
C SER A 179 6.98 2.15 -1.59
N ALA A 180 7.17 1.86 -2.88
CA ALA A 180 6.20 2.21 -3.91
C ALA A 180 6.22 1.22 -5.08
N VAL A 181 5.06 1.10 -5.75
CA VAL A 181 4.88 0.26 -6.94
C VAL A 181 4.10 1.02 -8.00
N TRP A 182 4.57 0.94 -9.23
CA TRP A 182 3.95 1.49 -10.43
C TRP A 182 3.62 0.39 -11.44
N CYS A 183 2.60 0.62 -12.24
CA CYS A 183 2.11 -0.32 -13.26
C CYS A 183 1.80 0.41 -14.56
N SER A 184 2.18 -0.17 -15.70
CA SER A 184 1.88 0.40 -17.03
C SER A 184 0.41 0.35 -17.46
N ASP A 185 -0.41 -0.47 -16.80
CA ASP A 185 -1.85 -0.54 -17.06
C ASP A 185 -2.64 0.49 -16.24
N ASP A 186 -1.98 1.21 -15.33
CA ASP A 186 -2.56 2.33 -14.59
C ASP A 186 -1.97 3.61 -15.17
N ASN A 187 -2.80 4.61 -15.47
CA ASN A 187 -2.37 5.93 -15.94
C ASN A 187 -3.04 7.05 -15.14
N SER A 188 -3.42 6.76 -13.89
CA SER A 188 -4.04 7.70 -12.98
C SER A 188 -3.20 8.95 -12.81
N VAL A 189 -3.81 10.12 -13.02
CA VAL A 189 -3.18 11.40 -12.69
C VAL A 189 -3.27 11.60 -11.19
N ILE A 190 -2.12 11.72 -10.55
CA ILE A 190 -2.02 11.82 -9.10
C ILE A 190 -1.53 13.18 -8.64
N LEU A 191 -2.04 13.63 -7.50
CA LEU A 191 -1.47 14.71 -6.71
C LEU A 191 -0.85 14.09 -5.46
N GLN A 192 0.25 14.66 -4.97
CA GLN A 192 0.93 14.13 -3.78
C GLN A 192 1.29 15.27 -2.83
N ARG A 193 1.27 14.98 -1.53
CA ARG A 193 1.79 15.84 -0.47
C ARG A 193 2.48 14.97 0.58
N HIS A 194 3.59 15.46 1.10
CA HIS A 194 4.29 14.92 2.27
C HIS A 194 4.68 16.10 3.19
N ASP A 195 5.27 15.80 4.34
CA ASP A 195 5.65 16.76 5.39
C ASP A 195 4.48 17.63 5.86
N VAL A 196 3.25 17.11 5.80
CA VAL A 196 2.06 17.85 6.24
C VAL A 196 1.70 17.48 7.68
N SER A 197 1.42 18.51 8.49
CA SER A 197 0.83 18.30 9.81
C SER A 197 -0.58 17.71 9.68
N ARG A 198 -1.09 17.11 10.76
CA ARG A 198 -2.46 16.60 10.82
C ARG A 198 -3.51 17.64 10.41
N TYR A 199 -3.39 18.87 10.89
CA TYR A 199 -4.37 19.92 10.61
C TYR A 199 -4.31 20.38 9.15
N CYS A 200 -3.10 20.54 8.60
CA CYS A 200 -2.93 20.85 7.18
C CYS A 200 -3.49 19.73 6.29
N PHE A 201 -3.21 18.47 6.62
CA PHE A 201 -3.77 17.33 5.89
C PHE A 201 -5.29 17.32 5.90
N LEU A 202 -5.94 17.51 7.07
CA LEU A 202 -7.40 17.54 7.17
C LEU A 202 -8.03 18.69 6.37
N TYR A 203 -7.37 19.85 6.36
CA TYR A 203 -7.79 20.98 5.54
C TYR A 203 -7.69 20.64 4.04
N GLU A 204 -6.54 20.14 3.57
CA GLU A 204 -6.32 19.79 2.16
C GLU A 204 -7.22 18.65 1.69
N MET A 205 -7.50 17.68 2.56
CA MET A 205 -8.48 16.63 2.31
C MET A 205 -9.87 17.22 2.09
N THR A 206 -10.29 18.18 2.93
CA THR A 206 -11.59 18.85 2.82
C THR A 206 -11.69 19.65 1.52
N GLU A 207 -10.64 20.37 1.14
CA GLU A 207 -10.61 21.13 -0.12
C GLU A 207 -10.59 20.22 -1.35
N SER A 208 -9.85 19.11 -1.31
CA SER A 208 -9.80 18.12 -2.40
C SER A 208 -11.16 17.45 -2.63
N MET A 209 -11.89 17.13 -1.56
CA MET A 209 -13.24 16.55 -1.66
C MET A 209 -14.23 17.48 -2.39
N LYS A 210 -14.14 18.81 -2.20
CA LYS A 210 -14.96 19.78 -2.93
C LYS A 210 -14.73 19.74 -4.45
N LYS A 211 -13.57 19.25 -4.88
CA LYS A 211 -13.14 19.14 -6.28
C LYS A 211 -13.26 17.71 -6.83
N ASN A 212 -13.89 16.80 -6.09
CA ASN A 212 -13.96 15.36 -6.40
C ASN A 212 -12.58 14.69 -6.56
N VAL A 213 -11.54 15.24 -5.94
CA VAL A 213 -10.20 14.66 -5.92
C VAL A 213 -10.10 13.77 -4.67
N ILE A 214 -9.97 12.46 -4.89
CA ILE A 214 -10.11 11.45 -3.82
C ILE A 214 -8.74 11.03 -3.30
N VAL A 215 -8.61 10.83 -1.98
CA VAL A 215 -7.38 10.27 -1.39
C VAL A 215 -7.31 8.79 -1.77
N LYS A 216 -6.22 8.39 -2.45
CA LYS A 216 -5.95 7.00 -2.86
C LYS A 216 -5.05 6.31 -1.82
N PHE A 217 -4.03 7.01 -1.33
CA PHE A 217 -3.10 6.51 -0.33
C PHE A 217 -2.91 7.55 0.79
N LEU A 218 -2.81 7.07 2.02
CA LEU A 218 -2.48 7.87 3.19
C LEU A 218 -1.47 7.10 4.03
N SER A 219 -0.39 7.76 4.42
CA SER A 219 0.62 7.23 5.33
C SER A 219 1.01 8.29 6.34
N SER A 220 1.62 7.86 7.44
CA SER A 220 2.27 8.75 8.39
C SER A 220 3.65 8.22 8.74
N TYR A 221 4.57 9.14 8.97
CA TYR A 221 5.94 8.85 9.35
C TYR A 221 6.41 9.90 10.34
N ILE A 222 7.49 9.58 11.03
CA ILE A 222 8.21 10.45 11.95
C ILE A 222 9.44 10.98 11.24
N ASP A 223 9.62 12.29 11.31
CA ASP A 223 10.85 12.99 10.95
C ASP A 223 11.20 13.98 12.06
N ASP A 224 12.44 13.91 12.55
CA ASP A 224 12.92 14.68 13.71
C ASP A 224 11.96 14.69 14.92
N GLY A 225 11.40 13.52 15.26
CA GLY A 225 10.45 13.35 16.36
C GLY A 225 9.04 13.92 16.11
N ILE A 226 8.78 14.50 14.94
CA ILE A 226 7.49 15.07 14.54
C ILE A 226 6.75 14.08 13.65
N VAL A 227 5.46 13.86 13.93
CA VAL A 227 4.59 13.04 13.08
C VAL A 227 4.11 13.87 11.89
N TYR A 228 4.47 13.43 10.69
CA TYR A 228 4.01 13.96 9.43
C TYR A 228 3.09 12.97 8.71
N PHE A 229 2.22 13.50 7.87
CA PHE A 229 1.37 12.72 6.98
C PHE A 229 1.89 12.87 5.54
N ALA A 230 1.75 11.80 4.78
CA ALA A 230 1.89 11.81 3.33
C ALA A 230 0.64 11.22 2.70
N ALA A 231 0.14 11.90 1.68
CA ALA A 231 -1.08 11.51 0.99
C ALA A 231 -0.90 11.63 -0.51
N VAL A 232 -1.53 10.71 -1.21
CA VAL A 232 -1.63 10.71 -2.67
C VAL A 232 -3.10 10.71 -3.02
N TRP A 233 -3.49 11.65 -3.85
CA TRP A 233 -4.84 11.77 -4.40
C TRP A 233 -4.86 11.36 -5.85
N GLU A 234 -6.00 10.82 -6.28
CA GLU A 234 -6.30 10.53 -7.67
C GLU A 234 -7.28 11.59 -8.20
N LYS A 235 -6.92 12.21 -9.33
CA LYS A 235 -7.83 13.11 -10.05
C LYS A 235 -8.89 12.29 -10.80
N PRO A 236 -10.13 12.77 -10.91
CA PRO A 236 -11.14 12.15 -11.76
C PRO A 236 -10.63 11.98 -13.19
N LYS A 237 -10.89 10.82 -13.82
CA LYS A 237 -10.48 10.55 -15.21
C LYS A 237 -11.07 11.55 -16.23
N ASP A 238 -12.14 12.24 -15.87
CA ASP A 238 -12.80 13.26 -16.70
C ASP A 238 -12.29 14.70 -16.45
N SER A 239 -11.31 14.91 -15.56
CA SER A 239 -10.62 16.19 -15.51
C SER A 239 -9.74 16.28 -16.76
N LYS A 240 -10.21 17.01 -17.78
CA LYS A 240 -9.37 17.43 -18.90
C LYS A 240 -8.03 17.92 -18.35
N ARG A 241 -6.95 17.63 -19.08
CA ARG A 241 -5.68 18.32 -18.90
C ARG A 241 -5.98 19.79 -19.13
N ASP A 242 -6.18 20.55 -18.07
CA ASP A 242 -6.02 21.99 -18.15
C ASP A 242 -4.52 22.17 -18.42
N GLU A 243 -4.22 22.33 -19.70
CA GLU A 243 -2.96 22.85 -20.20
C GLU A 243 -2.77 24.24 -19.60
N ASP A 244 -1.65 24.43 -18.90
CA ASP A 244 -0.83 25.65 -18.90
C ASP A 244 0.60 25.27 -18.49
#